data_AF-A0AA42TX42-F1
#
_entry.id   AF-A0AA42TX42-F1
#
_cell.length_a   1.000
_cell.length_b   1.000
_cell.length_c   1.000
_cell.angle_alpha   90.00
_cell.angle_beta   90.00
_cell.angle_gamma   90.00
#
_symmetry.space_group_name_H-M   'P 1'
#
loop_
_entity.id
_entity.type
_entity.pdbx_description
1 polymer ?
#
loop_
_entity_poly.entity_id
_entity_poly.type
_entity_poly.pdbx_seq_one_letter_code
_entity_poly.pdbx_strand_id
1 'polypeptide(L)' 'MSHTITALHSYRAILIPKNANAADIEDLADAGQLPTIRVKAASCEQAEVAAQHVSGKKVLRAERVEG' A
#
# COMPACT_ATOMS: atom_id res chain seq x y z
N MET A 1 -20.83 -26.54 -8.97
CA MET A 1 -20.60 -25.27 -8.25
C MET A 1 -19.20 -24.80 -8.59
N SER A 2 -19.06 -23.61 -9.16
CA SER A 2 -17.77 -23.05 -9.56
C SER A 2 -17.13 -22.36 -8.37
N HIS A 3 -15.98 -22.84 -7.87
CA HIS A 3 -15.22 -22.11 -6.85
C HIS A 3 -14.36 -21.05 -7.55
N THR A 4 -14.67 -19.78 -7.32
CA THR A 4 -13.81 -18.68 -7.77
C THR A 4 -12.59 -18.60 -6.86
N ILE A 5 -11.44 -19.03 -7.35
CA ILE A 5 -10.15 -18.81 -6.68
C ILE A 5 -9.70 -17.39 -7.01
N THR A 6 -9.62 -16.53 -6.00
CA THR A 6 -9.06 -15.19 -6.15
C THR A 6 -7.55 -15.25 -5.94
N ALA A 7 -6.78 -14.94 -7.00
CA ALA A 7 -5.34 -14.86 -6.89
C ALA A 7 -4.93 -13.65 -6.02
N LEU A 8 -3.92 -13.85 -5.17
CA LEU A 8 -3.32 -12.77 -4.39
C LEU A 8 -2.00 -12.34 -5.02
N HIS A 9 -1.78 -11.04 -5.05
CA HIS A 9 -0.58 -10.42 -5.58
C HIS A 9 0.20 -9.71 -4.47
N SER A 10 1.49 -9.47 -4.73
CA SER A 10 2.32 -8.68 -3.82
C SER A 10 2.12 -7.21 -4.12
N TYR A 11 1.84 -6.42 -3.09
CA TYR A 11 1.72 -4.98 -3.17
C TYR A 11 2.70 -4.31 -2.23
N ARG A 12 3.29 -3.21 -2.68
CA ARG A 12 4.04 -2.26 -1.86
C ARG A 12 3.10 -1.10 -1.53
N ALA A 13 2.76 -0.96 -0.26
CA ALA A 13 1.98 0.17 0.23
C ALA A 13 2.90 1.26 0.75
N ILE A 14 2.69 2.49 0.29
CA ILE A 14 3.42 3.69 0.73
C ILE A 14 2.66 4.30 1.90
N LEU A 15 3.30 4.42 3.06
CA LEU A 15 2.67 4.88 4.30
C LEU A 15 2.95 6.36 4.54
N ILE A 16 1.93 7.08 5.00
CA ILE A 16 2.04 8.50 5.37
C ILE A 16 2.48 8.62 6.84
N PRO A 17 3.64 9.25 7.13
CA PRO A 17 4.06 9.55 8.50
C PRO A 17 3.08 10.52 9.18
N LYS A 18 2.88 10.39 10.50
CA LYS A 18 1.94 11.22 11.25
C LYS A 18 2.19 12.73 11.15
N ASN A 19 3.45 13.13 10.96
CA ASN A 19 3.88 14.53 10.93
C ASN A 19 4.34 14.98 9.53
N ALA A 20 4.00 14.24 8.48
CA ALA A 20 4.36 14.64 7.12
C ALA A 20 3.50 15.84 6.67
N ASN A 21 4.14 16.83 6.07
CA ASN A 21 3.46 17.95 5.42
C ASN A 21 2.74 17.45 4.17
N ALA A 22 1.43 17.69 4.07
CA ALA A 22 0.62 17.23 2.95
C ALA A 22 1.12 17.72 1.58
N ALA A 23 1.74 18.90 1.53
CA ALA A 23 2.29 19.45 0.30
C ALA A 23 3.47 18.64 -0.26
N ASP A 24 4.21 17.93 0.60
CA ASP A 24 5.45 17.25 0.22
C ASP A 24 5.27 15.73 0.08
N ILE A 25 4.08 15.18 0.41
CA ILE A 25 3.86 13.73 0.49
C ILE A 25 4.11 13.03 -0.85
N GLU A 26 3.63 13.60 -1.96
CA GLU A 26 3.78 12.99 -3.29
C GLU A 26 5.25 13.01 -3.74
N ASP A 27 5.93 14.15 -3.59
CA ASP A 27 7.34 14.28 -3.93
C ASP A 27 8.22 13.33 -3.10
N LEU A 28 7.92 13.17 -1.80
CA LEU A 28 8.61 12.20 -0.93
C LEU A 28 8.33 10.75 -1.32
N ALA A 29 7.12 10.46 -1.82
CA ALA A 29 6.77 9.13 -2.31
C ALA A 29 7.57 8.78 -3.57
N ASP A 30 7.63 9.73 -4.51
CA ASP A 30 8.36 9.59 -5.78
C ASP A 30 9.87 9.52 -5.56
N ALA A 31 10.39 10.25 -4.56
CA ALA A 31 11.78 10.15 -4.12
C ALA A 31 12.10 8.86 -3.34
N GLY A 32 11.11 8.00 -3.05
CA GLY A 32 11.29 6.77 -2.28
C GLY A 32 11.64 6.98 -0.81
N GLN A 33 11.31 8.14 -0.25
CA GLN A 33 11.67 8.55 1.10
C GLN A 33 10.57 8.25 2.14
N LEU A 34 9.37 7.89 1.68
CA LEU A 34 8.29 7.46 2.55
C LEU A 34 8.44 5.99 2.99
N PRO A 35 8.06 5.65 4.22
CA PRO A 35 8.08 4.28 4.70
C PRO A 35 7.12 3.41 3.87
N THR A 36 7.56 2.20 3.53
CA THR A 36 6.73 1.24 2.78
C THR A 36 6.61 -0.09 3.52
N ILE A 37 5.52 -0.81 3.28
CA ILE A 37 5.35 -2.20 3.71
C ILE A 37 4.85 -3.06 2.55
N ARG A 38 5.08 -4.37 2.64
CA ARG A 38 4.61 -5.33 1.64
C ARG A 38 3.43 -6.13 2.19
N VAL A 39 2.37 -6.23 1.42
CA VAL A 39 1.16 -7.00 1.76
C VAL A 39 0.74 -7.89 0.59
N LYS A 40 -0.01 -8.95 0.90
CA LYS A 40 -0.67 -9.80 -0.10
C LYS A 40 -2.15 -9.43 -0.16
N ALA A 41 -2.66 -9.14 -1.34
CA ALA A 41 -4.06 -8.74 -1.55
C ALA A 41 -4.53 -9.10 -2.96
N ALA A 42 -5.85 -9.10 -3.20
CA ALA A 42 -6.42 -9.35 -4.52
C ALA A 42 -6.45 -8.09 -5.41
N SER A 43 -6.46 -6.88 -4.82
CA SER A 43 -6.48 -5.60 -5.52
C SER A 43 -5.66 -4.53 -4.78
N CYS A 44 -5.44 -3.38 -5.42
CA CYS A 44 -4.81 -2.23 -4.77
C CYS A 44 -5.63 -1.74 -3.58
N GLU A 45 -6.96 -1.61 -3.68
CA GLU A 45 -7.76 -1.11 -2.54
C GLU A 45 -7.69 -2.06 -1.34
N GLN A 46 -7.75 -3.37 -1.59
CA GLN A 46 -7.58 -4.35 -0.52
C GLN A 46 -6.17 -4.29 0.08
N ALA A 47 -5.16 -4.02 -0.72
CA ALA A 47 -3.79 -3.82 -0.22
C ALA A 47 -3.69 -2.57 0.66
N GLU A 48 -4.35 -1.47 0.30
CA GLU A 48 -4.38 -0.24 1.12
C GLU A 48 -5.06 -0.48 2.47
N VAL A 49 -6.23 -1.12 2.47
CA VAL A 49 -6.95 -1.46 3.71
C VAL A 49 -6.13 -2.40 4.59
N ALA A 50 -5.53 -3.45 4.00
CA ALA A 50 -4.67 -4.38 4.73
C ALA A 50 -3.44 -3.65 5.31
N ALA A 51 -2.80 -2.79 4.52
CA ALA A 51 -1.63 -2.02 4.94
C ALA A 51 -1.96 -1.03 6.06
N GLN A 52 -3.11 -0.36 5.98
CA GLN A 52 -3.59 0.51 7.06
C GLN A 52 -3.86 -0.28 8.34
N HIS A 53 -4.53 -1.43 8.22
CA HIS A 53 -4.86 -2.28 9.37
C HIS A 53 -3.61 -2.79 10.10
N VAL A 54 -2.60 -3.28 9.37
CA VAL A 54 -1.37 -3.83 10.00
C VAL A 54 -0.42 -2.75 10.50
N SER A 55 -0.38 -1.57 9.86
CA SER A 55 0.57 -0.51 10.22
C SER A 55 0.01 0.53 11.20
N GLY A 56 -1.32 0.68 11.28
CA GLY A 56 -1.99 1.77 11.97
C GLY A 56 -1.73 3.16 11.36
N LYS A 57 -1.16 3.23 10.15
CA LYS A 57 -0.85 4.48 9.43
C LYS A 57 -1.77 4.64 8.23
N LYS A 58 -1.99 5.89 7.82
CA LYS A 58 -2.65 6.17 6.54
C LYS A 58 -1.75 5.67 5.40
N VAL A 59 -2.38 5.19 4.33
CA VAL A 59 -1.71 4.75 3.11
C VAL A 59 -1.91 5.81 2.05
N LEU A 60 -0.86 6.16 1.32
CA LEU A 60 -0.93 7.07 0.18
C LEU A 60 -1.49 6.33 -1.05
N ARG A 61 -0.82 5.22 -1.42
CA ARG A 61 -1.22 4.32 -2.50
C ARG A 61 -0.59 2.95 -2.31
N ALA A 62 -1.21 1.92 -2.87
CA ALA A 62 -0.61 0.60 -3.03
C ALA A 62 -0.25 0.32 -4.48
N GLU A 63 0.98 -0.10 -4.70
CA GLU A 63 1.52 -0.41 -6.03
C GLU A 63 1.79 -1.91 -6.12
N ARG A 64 1.27 -2.56 -7.17
CA ARG A 64 1.55 -3.98 -7.43
C ARG A 64 3.04 -4.12 -7.75
N VAL A 65 3.72 -4.95 -6.98
CA VAL A 65 5.11 -5.31 -7.24
C VAL A 65 5.10 -6.74 -7.76
N GLU A 66 5.11 -6.85 -9.09
CA GLU A 66 5.43 -8.12 -9.73
C GLU A 66 6.94 -8.30 -9.67
N GLY A 67 7.35 -9.44 -9.13
CA GLY A 67 8.71 -9.93 -9.11
C GLY A 67 8.67 -11.42 -9.32
#